data_AF-A0A2K9A7T1-F1
#
_entry.id   AF-A0A2K9A7T1-F1
#
_cell.length_a   1.000
_cell.length_b   1.000
_cell.length_c   1.000
_cell.angle_alpha   90.00
_cell.angle_beta   90.00
_cell.angle_gamma   90.00
#
_symmetry.space_group_name_H-M   'P 1'
#
loop_
_entity.id
_entity.type
_entity.pdbx_description
1 polymer ?
#
loop_
_entity_poly.entity_id
_entity_poly.type
_entity_poly.pdbx_seq_one_letter_code
_entity_poly.pdbx_strand_id
1 'polypeptide(L)'
;MATIQIKRRTTAGTGPLTGTTGTVKAGEPQVDFSGEHLYIAKADKVASVSVPLAETDYLKIPGVSKVDNQIDTKITALNLGTASTKNTGTGSGNVPILDASGKLADSVVPKIAMTNTYVVASQTAMLALSNAQEGDVAVRTDLNKSFILKASPYSTLANWQELLTPTDAVTSVNGSTGAVTISLAGLGGVASTTYNTHVASNLHLTETQRTILSNVKDIYIGDSDGIAVAASETEYANNVIIDGLLYIAVVDSNYTPTRITYKLGIDTSKVLTPSSIIDGGTY
;
A
#
# COMPACT_ATOMS: atom_id res chain seq x y z
N MET A 1 -20.87 -87.83 9.50
CA MET A 1 -20.95 -86.37 9.33
C MET A 1 -22.40 -85.95 9.52
N ALA A 2 -22.69 -85.00 10.41
CA ALA A 2 -24.04 -84.46 10.52
C ALA A 2 -24.28 -83.49 9.34
N THR A 3 -25.25 -83.80 8.48
CA THR A 3 -25.63 -82.92 7.37
C THR A 3 -26.65 -81.91 7.91
N ILE A 4 -26.27 -80.63 7.96
CA ILE A 4 -27.21 -79.56 8.31
C ILE A 4 -28.14 -79.35 7.11
N GLN A 5 -29.40 -79.75 7.23
CA GLN A 5 -30.41 -79.44 6.23
C GLN A 5 -30.95 -78.03 6.49
N ILE A 6 -30.69 -77.11 5.56
CA ILE A 6 -31.28 -75.77 5.56
C ILE A 6 -32.60 -75.85 4.80
N LYS A 7 -33.74 -75.67 5.48
CA LYS A 7 -35.04 -75.61 4.80
C LYS A 7 -35.24 -74.22 4.21
N ARG A 8 -35.51 -74.19 2.89
CA ARG A 8 -36.04 -73.01 2.20
C ARG A 8 -37.53 -72.90 2.51
N ARG A 9 -38.03 -71.71 2.83
CA ARG A 9 -39.46 -71.44 2.71
C ARG A 9 -39.79 -71.49 1.22
N THR A 10 -40.55 -72.48 0.79
CA THR A 10 -41.09 -72.50 -0.56
C THR A 10 -42.09 -71.36 -0.66
N THR A 11 -41.90 -70.47 -1.63
CA THR A 11 -42.82 -69.40 -2.05
C THR A 11 -42.78 -68.06 -1.27
N ALA A 12 -42.22 -67.04 -1.94
CA ALA A 12 -42.55 -65.60 -1.97
C ALA A 12 -42.85 -64.78 -0.70
N GLY A 13 -42.65 -65.28 0.53
CA GLY A 13 -42.85 -64.46 1.74
C GLY A 13 -41.63 -64.45 2.65
N THR A 14 -41.41 -63.29 3.27
CA THR A 14 -40.37 -63.01 4.28
C THR A 14 -40.67 -63.73 5.60
N GLY A 15 -39.63 -64.14 6.32
CA GLY A 15 -39.73 -64.75 7.64
C GLY A 15 -39.63 -66.29 7.67
N PRO A 16 -39.78 -66.91 8.86
CA PRO A 16 -39.72 -68.35 9.02
C PRO A 16 -41.01 -69.03 8.55
N LEU A 17 -41.00 -70.36 8.53
CA LEU A 17 -42.18 -71.18 8.33
C LEU A 17 -43.20 -70.91 9.46
N THR A 18 -44.36 -70.40 9.09
CA THR A 18 -45.47 -70.09 9.99
C THR A 18 -46.76 -70.63 9.38
N GLY A 19 -47.78 -70.86 10.21
CA GLY A 19 -49.08 -71.36 9.78
C GLY A 19 -49.50 -72.67 10.46
N THR A 20 -50.61 -73.23 10.02
CA THR A 20 -51.28 -74.39 10.64
C THR A 20 -50.81 -75.74 10.09
N THR A 21 -49.84 -75.75 9.18
CA THR A 21 -49.29 -76.94 8.54
C THR A 21 -47.77 -76.91 8.51
N GLY A 22 -47.12 -78.07 8.49
CA GLY A 22 -45.67 -78.22 8.40
C GLY A 22 -45.02 -78.66 9.72
N THR A 23 -43.72 -78.97 9.66
CA THR A 23 -42.95 -79.43 10.80
C THR A 23 -41.57 -78.77 10.84
N VAL A 24 -41.14 -78.48 12.06
CA VAL A 24 -39.76 -78.05 12.36
C VAL A 24 -39.15 -78.89 13.45
N LYS A 25 -37.84 -79.02 13.39
CA LYS A 25 -37.03 -79.66 14.43
C LYS A 25 -36.25 -78.63 15.22
N ALA A 26 -36.01 -78.89 16.50
CA ALA A 26 -35.19 -78.03 17.34
C ALA A 26 -33.81 -77.82 16.69
N GLY A 27 -33.35 -76.57 16.62
CA GLY A 27 -32.10 -76.21 15.98
C GLY A 27 -32.16 -76.13 14.44
N GLU A 28 -33.31 -76.39 13.82
CA GLU A 28 -33.43 -76.36 12.36
C GLU A 28 -33.31 -74.92 11.82
N PRO A 29 -32.34 -74.65 10.93
CA PRO A 29 -32.16 -73.33 10.35
C PRO A 29 -33.11 -73.09 9.16
N GLN A 30 -33.68 -71.90 9.12
CA GLN A 30 -34.50 -71.38 8.04
C GLN A 30 -33.98 -70.02 7.62
N VAL A 31 -33.46 -69.97 6.40
CA VAL A 31 -32.89 -68.75 5.83
C VAL A 31 -33.99 -67.97 5.12
N ASP A 32 -34.14 -66.70 5.47
CA ASP A 32 -34.89 -65.75 4.66
C ASP A 32 -33.95 -65.13 3.62
N PHE A 33 -33.99 -65.63 2.39
CA PHE A 33 -33.15 -65.12 1.30
C PHE A 33 -33.61 -63.76 0.77
N SER A 34 -34.86 -63.38 1.07
CA SER A 34 -35.50 -62.14 0.64
C SER A 34 -35.68 -61.13 1.77
N GLY A 35 -35.36 -61.52 3.00
CA GLY A 35 -35.55 -60.71 4.19
C GLY A 35 -34.33 -60.74 5.10
N GLU A 36 -34.47 -60.12 6.25
CA GLU A 36 -33.31 -59.58 6.97
C GLU A 36 -32.83 -60.49 8.13
N HIS A 37 -33.30 -61.75 8.21
CA HIS A 37 -33.07 -62.64 9.36
C HIS A 37 -32.80 -64.11 8.99
N LEU A 38 -31.96 -64.78 9.80
CA LEU A 38 -31.90 -66.24 9.93
C LEU A 38 -32.77 -66.66 11.12
N TYR A 39 -33.57 -67.70 10.94
CA TYR A 39 -34.45 -68.23 11.97
C TYR A 39 -34.03 -69.63 12.37
N ILE A 40 -33.92 -69.90 13.67
CA ILE A 40 -33.61 -71.24 14.21
C ILE A 40 -34.79 -71.70 15.04
N ALA A 41 -35.40 -72.83 14.69
CA ALA A 41 -36.52 -73.37 15.47
C ALA A 41 -36.07 -73.70 16.90
N LYS A 42 -36.80 -73.23 17.92
CA LYS A 42 -36.44 -73.42 19.33
C LYS A 42 -36.72 -74.84 19.82
N ALA A 43 -37.69 -75.52 19.22
CA ALA A 43 -38.15 -76.84 19.62
C ALA A 43 -38.70 -77.62 18.42
N ASP A 44 -38.82 -78.93 18.59
CA ASP A 44 -39.61 -79.77 17.69
C ASP A 44 -41.08 -79.34 17.74
N LYS A 45 -41.67 -79.03 16.59
CA LYS A 45 -43.07 -78.62 16.52
C LYS A 45 -43.72 -79.07 15.23
N VAL A 46 -44.89 -79.69 15.36
CA VAL A 46 -45.77 -80.09 14.26
C VAL A 46 -46.95 -79.13 14.29
N ALA A 47 -47.13 -78.36 13.21
CA ALA A 47 -48.21 -77.40 13.12
C ALA A 47 -49.56 -78.10 12.98
N SER A 48 -50.57 -77.54 13.64
CA SER A 48 -51.98 -77.86 13.43
C SER A 48 -52.83 -76.61 13.52
N VAL A 49 -54.13 -76.71 13.22
CA VAL A 49 -55.10 -75.62 13.44
C VAL A 49 -55.14 -75.14 14.89
N SER A 50 -54.98 -76.05 15.87
CA SER A 50 -55.01 -75.70 17.30
C SER A 50 -53.65 -75.29 17.85
N VAL A 51 -52.55 -75.62 17.16
CA VAL A 51 -51.17 -75.32 17.57
C VAL A 51 -50.35 -74.93 16.33
N PRO A 52 -50.51 -73.70 15.81
CA PRO A 52 -49.79 -73.25 14.63
C PRO A 52 -48.30 -73.02 14.91
N LEU A 53 -47.48 -73.08 13.85
CA LEU A 53 -46.15 -72.49 13.85
C LEU A 53 -46.27 -70.97 13.81
N ALA A 54 -45.60 -70.29 14.72
CA ALA A 54 -45.55 -68.85 14.86
C ALA A 54 -44.10 -68.36 14.87
N GLU A 55 -43.89 -67.08 14.60
CA GLU A 55 -42.54 -66.50 14.59
C GLU A 55 -41.85 -66.61 15.97
N THR A 56 -42.64 -66.63 17.05
CA THR A 56 -42.17 -66.84 18.43
C THR A 56 -41.60 -68.22 18.67
N ASP A 57 -41.82 -69.20 17.80
CA ASP A 57 -41.20 -70.53 17.87
C ASP A 57 -39.74 -70.52 17.40
N TYR A 58 -39.24 -69.39 16.87
CA TYR A 58 -37.91 -69.28 16.26
C TYR A 58 -37.03 -68.27 16.98
N LEU A 59 -35.77 -68.63 17.23
CA LEU A 59 -34.74 -67.65 17.54
C LEU A 59 -34.46 -66.87 16.26
N LYS A 60 -34.59 -65.54 16.32
CA LYS A 60 -34.35 -64.64 15.19
C LYS A 60 -32.94 -64.08 15.29
N ILE A 61 -32.15 -64.26 14.24
CA ILE A 61 -30.79 -63.75 14.12
C ILE A 61 -30.79 -62.72 13.00
N PRO A 62 -30.60 -61.42 13.27
CA PRO A 62 -30.56 -60.39 12.23
C PRO A 62 -29.33 -60.56 11.34
N GLY A 63 -29.53 -60.37 10.04
CA GLY A 63 -28.44 -60.19 9.08
C GLY A 63 -27.85 -58.79 9.16
N VAL A 64 -26.69 -58.60 8.54
CA VAL A 64 -25.96 -57.32 8.54
C VAL A 64 -26.82 -56.16 8.04
N SER A 65 -27.58 -56.37 6.95
CA SER A 65 -28.48 -55.35 6.40
C SER A 65 -29.59 -54.94 7.37
N LYS A 66 -30.11 -55.87 8.21
CA LYS A 66 -31.08 -55.51 9.24
C LYS A 66 -30.47 -54.54 10.24
N VAL A 67 -29.28 -54.90 10.72
CA VAL A 67 -28.58 -54.19 11.78
C VAL A 67 -28.21 -52.79 11.29
N ASP A 68 -27.68 -52.68 10.09
CA ASP A 68 -27.33 -51.40 9.46
C ASP A 68 -28.58 -50.52 9.28
N ASN A 69 -29.66 -51.05 8.69
CA ASN A 69 -30.92 -50.32 8.54
C ASN A 69 -31.48 -49.85 9.90
N GLN A 70 -31.38 -50.67 10.95
CA GLN A 70 -31.82 -50.31 12.30
C GLN A 70 -30.97 -49.19 12.91
N ILE A 71 -29.66 -49.21 12.68
CA ILE A 71 -28.75 -48.15 13.14
C ILE A 71 -29.08 -46.84 12.41
N ASP A 72 -29.20 -46.86 11.08
CA ASP A 72 -29.51 -45.68 10.27
C ASP A 72 -30.88 -45.07 10.61
N THR A 73 -31.88 -45.92 10.82
CA THR A 73 -33.21 -45.50 11.28
C THR A 73 -33.13 -44.79 12.63
N LYS A 74 -32.35 -45.32 13.58
CA LYS A 74 -32.19 -44.70 14.90
C LYS A 74 -31.40 -43.39 14.83
N ILE A 75 -30.35 -43.31 14.02
CA ILE A 75 -29.60 -42.07 13.77
C ILE A 75 -30.54 -40.97 13.27
N THR A 76 -31.40 -41.32 12.31
CA THR A 76 -32.40 -40.39 11.74
C THR A 76 -33.46 -40.01 12.77
N ALA A 77 -34.06 -40.98 13.45
CA ALA A 77 -35.14 -40.75 14.41
C ALA A 77 -34.70 -39.90 15.62
N LEU A 78 -33.45 -40.03 16.05
CA LEU A 78 -32.85 -39.24 17.12
C LEU A 78 -32.16 -37.97 16.62
N ASN A 79 -32.21 -37.72 15.31
CA ASN A 79 -31.61 -36.56 14.64
C ASN A 79 -30.12 -36.36 15.01
N LEU A 80 -29.36 -37.44 15.13
CA LEU A 80 -27.95 -37.42 15.55
C LEU A 80 -27.00 -36.86 14.48
N GLY A 81 -27.50 -36.66 13.26
CA GLY A 81 -26.75 -36.16 12.11
C GLY A 81 -25.80 -37.20 11.50
N THR A 82 -25.14 -36.84 10.40
CA THR A 82 -24.25 -37.77 9.65
C THR A 82 -22.93 -38.05 10.36
N ALA A 83 -22.53 -37.18 11.30
CA ALA A 83 -21.31 -37.32 12.09
C ALA A 83 -21.35 -38.51 13.07
N SER A 84 -22.54 -39.00 13.45
CA SER A 84 -22.70 -40.13 14.39
C SER A 84 -22.11 -41.44 13.87
N THR A 85 -21.83 -41.53 12.57
CA THR A 85 -21.20 -42.70 11.92
C THR A 85 -19.68 -42.55 11.77
N LYS A 86 -19.09 -41.44 12.25
CA LYS A 86 -17.68 -41.10 12.03
C LYS A 86 -16.90 -41.14 13.34
N ASN A 87 -15.59 -41.36 13.23
CA ASN A 87 -14.70 -41.37 14.40
C ASN A 87 -14.40 -39.93 14.85
N THR A 88 -14.99 -39.51 15.98
CA THR A 88 -14.82 -38.15 16.50
C THR A 88 -13.58 -37.99 17.37
N GLY A 89 -12.98 -36.80 17.40
CA GLY A 89 -11.81 -36.51 18.23
C GLY A 89 -10.91 -35.43 17.61
N THR A 90 -9.73 -35.23 18.21
CA THR A 90 -8.74 -34.23 17.77
C THR A 90 -7.51 -34.86 17.10
N GLY A 91 -7.49 -36.18 16.88
CA GLY A 91 -6.41 -36.88 16.21
C GLY A 91 -6.48 -36.77 14.69
N SER A 92 -5.38 -37.15 14.01
CA SER A 92 -5.35 -37.19 12.55
C SER A 92 -6.41 -38.15 12.01
N GLY A 93 -7.23 -37.67 11.07
CA GLY A 93 -8.33 -38.44 10.48
C GLY A 93 -9.62 -38.48 11.30
N ASN A 94 -9.69 -37.81 12.47
CA ASN A 94 -10.93 -37.67 13.22
C ASN A 94 -11.82 -36.54 12.70
N VAL A 95 -13.12 -36.62 13.01
CA VAL A 95 -14.07 -35.49 12.89
C VAL A 95 -14.04 -34.67 14.18
N PRO A 96 -13.62 -33.39 14.15
CA PRO A 96 -13.63 -32.54 15.34
C PRO A 96 -15.05 -32.23 15.83
N ILE A 97 -15.22 -32.14 17.15
CA ILE A 97 -16.47 -31.69 17.79
C ILE A 97 -16.31 -30.23 18.22
N LEU A 98 -17.37 -29.44 18.06
CA LEU A 98 -17.41 -28.07 18.55
C LEU A 98 -17.47 -28.04 20.08
N ASP A 99 -16.83 -27.05 20.68
CA ASP A 99 -16.93 -26.77 22.10
C ASP A 99 -18.31 -26.19 22.49
N ALA A 100 -18.49 -25.87 23.77
CA ALA A 100 -19.72 -25.27 24.29
C ALA A 100 -20.10 -23.92 23.64
N SER A 101 -19.14 -23.26 22.96
CA SER A 101 -19.33 -22.01 22.24
C SER A 101 -19.61 -22.22 20.75
N GLY A 102 -19.73 -23.47 20.30
CA GLY A 102 -19.94 -23.80 18.89
C GLY A 102 -18.70 -23.55 18.02
N LYS A 103 -17.49 -23.62 18.59
CA LYS A 103 -16.22 -23.41 17.88
C LYS A 103 -15.33 -24.65 17.94
N LEU A 104 -14.39 -24.76 17.02
CA LEU A 104 -13.33 -25.75 17.12
C LEU A 104 -12.37 -25.34 18.24
N ALA A 105 -11.85 -26.31 19.00
CA ALA A 105 -10.85 -26.03 20.02
C ALA A 105 -9.53 -25.54 19.39
N ASP A 106 -8.80 -24.66 20.10
CA ASP A 106 -7.51 -24.12 19.68
C ASP A 106 -6.44 -25.20 19.40
N SER A 107 -6.60 -26.40 19.99
CA SER A 107 -5.75 -27.55 19.75
C SER A 107 -5.98 -28.21 18.38
N VAL A 108 -7.12 -27.95 17.73
CA VAL A 108 -7.50 -28.48 16.41
C VAL A 108 -7.17 -27.50 15.30
N VAL A 109 -7.44 -26.22 15.52
CA VAL A 109 -7.12 -25.15 14.56
C VAL A 109 -6.31 -24.10 15.30
N PRO A 110 -5.07 -23.80 14.87
CA PRO A 110 -4.30 -22.70 15.41
C PRO A 110 -5.11 -21.41 15.29
N LYS A 111 -5.15 -20.58 16.36
CA LYS A 111 -5.85 -19.28 16.33
C LYS A 111 -5.40 -18.50 15.09
N ILE A 112 -6.33 -18.21 14.18
CA ILE A 112 -6.06 -17.25 13.11
C ILE A 112 -6.13 -15.86 13.75
N ALA A 113 -4.94 -15.32 14.00
CA ALA A 113 -4.72 -14.20 14.89
C ALA A 113 -4.91 -12.87 14.12
N MET A 114 -6.15 -12.51 13.82
CA MET A 114 -6.62 -11.13 13.56
C MET A 114 -8.14 -11.15 13.53
N THR A 115 -8.81 -10.99 14.68
CA THR A 115 -10.27 -11.01 14.75
C THR A 115 -10.84 -9.60 14.63
N ASN A 116 -10.15 -8.59 15.19
CA ASN A 116 -10.63 -7.21 15.23
C ASN A 116 -9.50 -6.17 15.12
N THR A 117 -9.87 -4.97 14.68
CA THR A 117 -9.03 -3.76 14.75
C THR A 117 -9.72 -2.71 15.61
N TYR A 118 -9.02 -2.20 16.62
CA TYR A 118 -9.51 -1.18 17.54
C TYR A 118 -8.79 0.15 17.29
N VAL A 119 -9.52 1.22 17.01
CA VAL A 119 -8.96 2.57 16.96
C VAL A 119 -9.06 3.19 18.35
N VAL A 120 -7.93 3.52 18.95
CA VAL A 120 -7.84 3.99 20.34
C VAL A 120 -7.00 5.27 20.43
N ALA A 121 -7.43 6.18 21.30
CA ALA A 121 -6.82 7.50 21.44
C ALA A 121 -5.55 7.52 22.32
N SER A 122 -5.22 6.43 23.01
CA SER A 122 -4.05 6.36 23.90
C SER A 122 -3.65 4.93 24.27
N GLN A 123 -2.48 4.78 24.89
CA GLN A 123 -2.06 3.52 25.52
C GLN A 123 -3.05 3.03 26.58
N THR A 124 -3.54 3.93 27.43
CA THR A 124 -4.47 3.57 28.50
C THR A 124 -5.76 2.99 27.93
N ALA A 125 -6.27 3.59 26.84
CA ALA A 125 -7.43 3.06 26.13
C ALA A 125 -7.15 1.70 25.47
N MET A 126 -5.96 1.50 24.91
CA MET A 126 -5.51 0.21 24.36
C MET A 126 -5.47 -0.90 25.41
N LEU A 127 -4.92 -0.63 26.60
CA LEU A 127 -4.82 -1.62 27.68
C LEU A 127 -6.16 -1.86 28.40
N ALA A 128 -7.14 -0.97 28.20
CA ALA A 128 -8.48 -1.04 28.78
C ALA A 128 -9.56 -1.59 27.82
N LEU A 129 -9.15 -2.17 26.67
CA LEU A 129 -10.07 -2.91 25.80
C LEU A 129 -10.80 -4.01 26.58
N SER A 130 -11.99 -4.42 26.16
CA SER A 130 -12.82 -5.38 26.93
C SER A 130 -12.76 -6.82 26.40
N ASN A 131 -12.35 -7.00 25.14
CA ASN A 131 -12.47 -8.28 24.44
C ASN A 131 -11.38 -8.50 23.37
N ALA A 132 -10.21 -7.87 23.52
CA ALA A 132 -9.10 -8.09 22.59
C ALA A 132 -8.54 -9.52 22.72
N GLN A 133 -8.14 -10.11 21.61
CA GLN A 133 -7.55 -11.45 21.53
C GLN A 133 -6.18 -11.38 20.85
N GLU A 134 -5.35 -12.40 21.06
CA GLU A 134 -4.07 -12.51 20.37
C GLU A 134 -4.30 -12.44 18.85
N GLY A 135 -3.57 -11.53 18.19
CA GLY A 135 -3.75 -11.17 16.80
C GLY A 135 -4.53 -9.89 16.55
N ASP A 136 -5.31 -9.40 17.51
CA ASP A 136 -6.04 -8.16 17.32
C ASP A 136 -5.09 -6.96 17.22
N VAL A 137 -5.50 -5.96 16.43
CA VAL A 137 -4.71 -4.76 16.16
C VAL A 137 -5.29 -3.57 16.91
N ALA A 138 -4.44 -2.80 17.58
CA ALA A 138 -4.77 -1.49 18.11
C ALA A 138 -4.10 -0.40 17.27
N VAL A 139 -4.91 0.45 16.64
CA VAL A 139 -4.47 1.66 15.93
C VAL A 139 -4.46 2.81 16.93
N ARG A 140 -3.27 3.24 17.32
CA ARG A 140 -3.03 4.30 18.30
C ARG A 140 -2.87 5.65 17.61
N THR A 141 -3.91 6.48 17.68
CA THR A 141 -3.94 7.79 17.01
C THR A 141 -3.04 8.83 17.68
N ASP A 142 -2.67 8.62 18.94
CA ASP A 142 -1.72 9.48 19.66
C ASP A 142 -0.28 9.34 19.15
N LEU A 143 0.07 8.18 18.58
CA LEU A 143 1.40 7.90 18.03
C LEU A 143 1.42 7.76 16.51
N ASN A 144 0.25 7.70 15.86
CA ASN A 144 0.10 7.30 14.46
C ASN A 144 0.77 5.94 14.15
N LYS A 145 0.55 4.97 15.05
CA LYS A 145 1.16 3.63 15.00
C LYS A 145 0.12 2.54 15.17
N SER A 146 0.43 1.35 14.66
CA SER A 146 -0.38 0.14 14.87
C SER A 146 0.38 -0.88 15.71
N PHE A 147 -0.32 -1.54 16.62
CA PHE A 147 0.22 -2.58 17.49
C PHE A 147 -0.62 -3.83 17.35
N ILE A 148 0.00 -5.01 17.32
CA ILE A 148 -0.69 -6.30 17.32
C ILE A 148 -0.51 -6.98 18.68
N LEU A 149 -1.57 -7.56 19.25
CA LEU A 149 -1.47 -8.31 20.50
C LEU A 149 -0.82 -9.67 20.24
N LYS A 150 0.40 -9.90 20.73
CA LYS A 150 1.13 -11.17 20.54
C LYS A 150 0.96 -12.17 21.67
N ALA A 151 0.41 -11.76 22.81
CA ALA A 151 0.20 -12.61 23.98
C ALA A 151 -0.95 -12.09 24.87
N SER A 152 -1.57 -12.95 25.66
CA SER A 152 -2.54 -12.57 26.68
C SER A 152 -1.86 -12.25 28.02
N PRO A 153 -2.41 -11.35 28.86
CA PRO A 153 -3.60 -10.52 28.63
C PRO A 153 -3.30 -9.23 27.85
N TYR A 154 -4.32 -8.62 27.23
CA TYR A 154 -4.22 -7.33 26.52
C TYR A 154 -3.98 -6.13 27.44
N SER A 155 -4.18 -6.29 28.75
CA SER A 155 -3.91 -5.26 29.76
C SER A 155 -2.43 -5.05 30.05
N THR A 156 -1.54 -5.89 29.49
CA THR A 156 -0.09 -5.79 29.65
C THR A 156 0.56 -5.20 28.39
N LEU A 157 1.23 -4.05 28.51
CA LEU A 157 1.88 -3.38 27.36
C LEU A 157 2.91 -4.25 26.64
N ALA A 158 3.72 -5.02 27.36
CA ALA A 158 4.76 -5.88 26.78
C ALA A 158 4.22 -6.98 25.86
N ASN A 159 2.91 -7.27 25.96
CA ASN A 159 2.22 -8.22 25.10
C ASN A 159 1.79 -7.62 23.75
N TRP A 160 1.97 -6.32 23.56
CA TRP A 160 1.71 -5.63 22.29
C TRP A 160 3.01 -5.46 21.51
N GLN A 161 2.99 -5.84 20.24
CA GLN A 161 4.09 -5.66 19.31
C GLN A 161 3.76 -4.51 18.36
N GLU A 162 4.61 -3.49 18.32
CA GLU A 162 4.51 -2.45 17.28
C GLU A 162 4.73 -3.09 15.91
N LEU A 163 3.82 -2.82 14.97
CA LEU A 163 3.99 -3.19 13.57
C LEU A 163 4.86 -2.14 12.89
N LEU A 164 5.98 -2.59 12.31
CA LEU A 164 6.81 -1.71 11.51
C LEU A 164 6.02 -1.28 10.28
N THR A 165 5.81 0.03 10.13
CA THR A 165 5.35 0.60 8.87
C THR A 165 6.53 0.65 7.90
N PRO A 166 6.31 0.47 6.59
CA PRO A 166 7.34 0.79 5.61
C PRO A 166 7.87 2.21 5.86
N THR A 167 9.19 2.40 5.73
CA THR A 167 9.76 3.75 5.69
C THR A 167 9.28 4.41 4.39
N ASP A 168 8.14 5.10 4.45
CA ASP A 168 7.52 5.69 3.27
C ASP A 168 8.44 6.76 2.65
N ALA A 169 8.85 6.49 1.42
CA ALA A 169 9.26 7.34 0.29
C ALA A 169 10.26 8.52 0.45
N VAL A 170 10.46 9.15 1.61
CA VAL A 170 11.51 10.17 1.82
C VAL A 170 11.91 10.13 3.29
N THR A 171 13.10 9.60 3.59
CA THR A 171 13.61 9.55 4.98
C THR A 171 14.01 10.92 5.50
N SER A 172 14.40 11.85 4.62
CA SER A 172 14.71 13.22 4.98
C SER A 172 14.63 14.16 3.77
N VAL A 173 14.36 15.45 4.04
CA VAL A 173 14.54 16.54 3.07
C VAL A 173 15.64 17.43 3.60
N ASN A 174 16.79 17.47 2.92
CA ASN A 174 17.98 18.19 3.37
C ASN A 174 18.37 17.87 4.83
N GLY A 175 18.29 16.60 5.22
CA GLY A 175 18.61 16.13 6.58
C GLY A 175 17.52 16.37 7.64
N SER A 176 16.44 17.07 7.31
CA SER A 176 15.29 17.27 8.22
C SER A 176 14.31 16.10 8.14
N THR A 177 13.74 15.73 9.30
CA THR A 177 12.76 14.62 9.46
C THR A 177 11.48 15.11 10.13
N GLY A 178 10.36 14.39 9.97
CA GLY A 178 9.06 14.75 10.56
C GLY A 178 8.25 15.77 9.73
N ALA A 179 7.51 16.67 10.39
CA ALA A 179 6.76 17.73 9.74
C ALA A 179 7.71 18.85 9.25
N VAL A 180 8.18 18.73 8.01
CA VAL A 180 9.15 19.68 7.44
C VAL A 180 8.43 20.88 6.83
N THR A 181 8.61 22.07 7.43
CA THR A 181 8.28 23.34 6.78
C THR A 181 9.55 23.89 6.12
N ILE A 182 9.56 23.98 4.79
CA ILE A 182 10.73 24.46 4.05
C ILE A 182 10.75 25.99 4.04
N SER A 183 11.84 26.56 4.55
CA SER A 183 12.19 27.97 4.39
C SER A 183 13.37 28.12 3.43
N LEU A 184 13.61 29.34 2.95
CA LEU A 184 14.76 29.63 2.08
C LEU A 184 16.10 29.21 2.70
N ALA A 185 16.25 29.40 4.02
CA ALA A 185 17.42 28.95 4.77
C ALA A 185 17.58 27.41 4.74
N GLY A 186 16.46 26.67 4.76
CA GLY A 186 16.43 25.21 4.68
C GLY A 186 16.77 24.62 3.31
N LEU A 187 16.91 25.44 2.27
CA LEU A 187 17.33 25.02 0.92
C LEU A 187 18.79 25.35 0.61
N GLY A 188 19.55 25.84 1.61
CA GLY A 188 20.86 26.45 1.35
C GLY A 188 20.77 27.76 0.57
N GLY A 189 19.58 28.37 0.50
CA GLY A 189 19.37 29.67 -0.10
C GLY A 189 20.14 30.73 0.68
N VAL A 190 20.93 31.52 -0.03
CA VAL A 190 21.70 32.61 0.56
C VAL A 190 20.73 33.60 1.20
N ALA A 191 21.03 34.08 2.42
CA ALA A 191 20.15 34.99 3.13
C ALA A 191 19.83 36.23 2.26
N SER A 192 18.62 36.80 2.40
CA SER A 192 18.23 37.99 1.64
C SER A 192 19.21 39.15 1.81
N THR A 193 19.92 39.22 2.94
CA THR A 193 21.00 40.18 3.20
C THR A 193 22.20 39.96 2.28
N THR A 194 22.57 38.71 1.98
CA THR A 194 23.62 38.37 1.02
C THR A 194 23.18 38.58 -0.43
N TYR A 195 21.90 38.35 -0.75
CA TYR A 195 21.34 38.77 -2.04
C TYR A 195 21.43 40.30 -2.21
N ASN A 196 21.11 41.06 -1.15
CA ASN A 196 21.20 42.52 -1.20
C ASN A 196 22.66 43.04 -1.21
N THR A 197 23.66 42.24 -0.84
CA THR A 197 25.07 42.60 -1.11
C THR A 197 25.46 42.50 -2.58
N HIS A 198 24.65 41.86 -3.44
CA HIS A 198 24.86 41.90 -4.89
C HIS A 198 24.54 43.26 -5.53
N VAL A 199 23.88 44.18 -4.82
CA VAL A 199 23.48 45.48 -5.38
C VAL A 199 24.68 46.35 -5.80
N ALA A 200 25.87 46.08 -5.24
CA ALA A 200 27.14 46.69 -5.66
C ALA A 200 28.14 45.68 -6.26
N SER A 201 27.77 44.41 -6.39
CA SER A 201 28.67 43.35 -6.89
C SER A 201 28.52 43.18 -8.39
N ASN A 202 29.61 43.45 -9.12
CA ASN A 202 29.72 43.14 -10.55
C ASN A 202 30.16 41.68 -10.81
N LEU A 203 30.14 40.81 -9.78
CA LEU A 203 30.54 39.41 -9.89
C LEU A 203 29.59 38.59 -10.77
N HIS A 204 28.34 39.03 -10.89
CA HIS A 204 27.35 38.43 -11.79
C HIS A 204 27.58 38.79 -13.27
N LEU A 205 28.46 39.77 -13.54
CA LEU A 205 28.83 40.18 -14.90
C LEU A 205 30.07 39.41 -15.35
N THR A 206 30.10 39.03 -16.61
CA THR A 206 31.33 38.51 -17.24
C THR A 206 32.41 39.58 -17.30
N GLU A 207 33.66 39.17 -17.48
CA GLU A 207 34.77 40.11 -17.66
C GLU A 207 34.52 41.07 -18.83
N THR A 208 33.98 40.56 -19.94
CA THR A 208 33.56 41.36 -21.10
C THR A 208 32.52 42.42 -20.73
N GLN A 209 31.49 42.06 -19.97
CA GLN A 209 30.44 43.00 -19.54
C GLN A 209 30.99 44.11 -18.65
N ARG A 210 31.91 43.78 -17.72
CA ARG A 210 32.58 44.78 -16.87
C ARG A 210 33.44 45.73 -17.71
N THR A 211 34.16 45.20 -18.69
CA THR A 211 34.95 45.99 -19.64
C THR A 211 34.08 46.93 -20.46
N ILE A 212 32.93 46.45 -20.97
CA ILE A 212 31.97 47.29 -21.71
C ILE A 212 31.48 48.44 -20.83
N LEU A 213 31.00 48.15 -19.61
CA LEU A 213 30.49 49.19 -18.71
C LEU A 213 31.56 50.21 -18.29
N SER A 214 32.81 49.78 -18.10
CA SER A 214 33.94 50.67 -17.82
C SER A 214 34.26 51.62 -18.99
N ASN A 215 33.97 51.16 -20.21
CA ASN A 215 34.22 51.90 -21.45
C ASN A 215 33.03 52.73 -21.93
N VAL A 216 31.88 52.68 -21.26
CA VAL A 216 30.80 53.64 -21.50
C VAL A 216 31.30 55.02 -21.01
N LYS A 217 31.47 55.96 -21.94
CA LYS A 217 31.88 57.35 -21.66
C LYS A 217 30.76 58.29 -22.05
N ASP A 218 30.43 59.23 -21.19
CA ASP A 218 29.54 60.34 -21.54
C ASP A 218 30.37 61.38 -22.31
N ILE A 219 30.07 61.51 -23.61
CA ILE A 219 30.70 62.49 -24.50
C ILE A 219 29.76 63.67 -24.67
N TYR A 220 30.23 64.86 -24.29
CA TYR A 220 29.49 66.11 -24.44
C TYR A 220 30.33 67.09 -25.26
N ILE A 221 29.75 67.58 -26.37
CA ILE A 221 30.25 68.73 -27.11
C ILE A 221 29.30 69.87 -26.76
N GLY A 222 29.71 70.75 -25.85
CA GLY A 222 28.93 71.95 -25.54
C GLY A 222 29.08 72.95 -26.67
N ASP A 223 27.97 73.46 -27.18
CA ASP A 223 27.97 74.47 -28.22
C ASP A 223 28.21 75.88 -27.66
N SER A 224 28.63 76.77 -28.56
CA SER A 224 28.16 78.14 -28.61
C SER A 224 27.47 78.33 -29.97
N ASP A 225 26.69 79.39 -30.12
CA ASP A 225 25.76 79.72 -31.23
C ASP A 225 26.36 79.81 -32.67
N GLY A 226 27.43 79.09 -33.01
CA GLY A 226 28.24 79.29 -34.22
C GLY A 226 28.58 78.05 -35.07
N ILE A 227 28.00 76.86 -34.81
CA ILE A 227 28.28 75.65 -35.60
C ILE A 227 27.16 75.42 -36.62
N ALA A 228 27.50 75.46 -37.91
CA ALA A 228 26.60 75.07 -38.99
C ALA A 228 26.73 73.57 -39.30
N VAL A 229 25.60 72.89 -39.51
CA VAL A 229 25.57 71.50 -39.97
C VAL A 229 25.50 71.49 -41.50
N ALA A 230 26.46 70.85 -42.16
CA ALA A 230 26.43 70.67 -43.61
C ALA A 230 25.31 69.69 -44.01
N ALA A 231 24.62 69.95 -45.11
CA ALA A 231 23.55 69.10 -45.64
C ALA A 231 24.08 67.93 -46.49
N SER A 232 25.37 67.94 -46.86
CA SER A 232 26.04 66.84 -47.57
C SER A 232 27.55 66.81 -47.31
N GLU A 233 28.19 65.68 -47.60
CA GLU A 233 29.65 65.52 -47.50
C GLU A 233 30.40 66.45 -48.47
N THR A 234 29.84 66.67 -49.67
CA THR A 234 30.41 67.62 -50.64
C THR A 234 30.34 69.06 -50.13
N GLU A 235 29.22 69.47 -49.52
CA GLU A 235 29.10 70.78 -48.90
C GLU A 235 30.04 70.94 -47.72
N TYR A 236 30.18 69.90 -46.88
CA TYR A 236 31.15 69.89 -45.80
C TYR A 236 32.57 70.12 -46.34
N ALA A 237 33.01 69.31 -47.30
CA ALA A 237 34.36 69.40 -47.87
C ALA A 237 34.66 70.77 -48.50
N ASN A 238 33.66 71.42 -49.10
CA ASN A 238 33.82 72.73 -49.72
C ASN A 238 33.84 73.90 -48.72
N ASN A 239 33.24 73.72 -47.53
CA ASN A 239 33.05 74.80 -46.56
C ASN A 239 33.93 74.67 -45.31
N VAL A 240 34.64 73.56 -45.10
CA VAL A 240 35.58 73.42 -43.99
C VAL A 240 36.99 73.81 -44.38
N ILE A 241 37.69 74.48 -43.47
CA ILE A 241 39.14 74.59 -43.53
C ILE A 241 39.71 73.29 -42.97
N ILE A 242 40.45 72.55 -43.81
CA ILE A 242 41.14 71.33 -43.38
C ILE A 242 42.11 71.69 -42.24
N ASP A 243 42.02 70.93 -41.15
CA ASP A 243 42.77 71.16 -39.90
C ASP A 243 42.53 72.56 -39.27
N GLY A 244 41.43 73.23 -39.63
CA GLY A 244 41.09 74.57 -39.12
C GLY A 244 40.66 74.61 -37.65
N LEU A 245 40.27 73.46 -37.08
CA LEU A 245 39.94 73.32 -35.67
C LEU A 245 40.95 72.41 -35.00
N LEU A 246 41.46 72.86 -33.85
CA LEU A 246 42.19 72.02 -32.91
C LEU A 246 41.25 71.60 -31.79
N TYR A 247 41.39 70.38 -31.31
CA TYR A 247 40.71 69.95 -30.11
C TYR A 247 41.66 69.23 -29.16
N ILE A 248 41.29 69.24 -27.88
CA ILE A 248 41.94 68.44 -26.85
C ILE A 248 40.88 67.79 -25.97
N ALA A 249 41.05 66.49 -25.73
CA ALA A 249 40.24 65.75 -24.77
C ALA A 249 40.76 66.04 -23.35
N VAL A 250 39.87 66.51 -22.49
CA VAL A 250 40.10 66.68 -21.06
C VAL A 250 39.33 65.58 -20.33
N VAL A 251 40.06 64.64 -19.75
CA VAL A 251 39.49 63.50 -19.01
C VAL A 251 39.31 63.89 -17.56
N ASP A 252 38.06 63.82 -17.07
CA ASP A 252 37.71 64.06 -15.67
C ASP A 252 37.28 62.74 -15.01
N SER A 253 38.24 62.11 -14.34
CA SER A 253 38.06 60.82 -13.66
C SER A 253 37.33 60.92 -12.31
N ASN A 254 36.86 62.11 -11.91
CA ASN A 254 36.08 62.27 -10.67
C ASN A 254 34.59 61.92 -10.83
N TYR A 255 34.14 61.64 -12.06
CA TYR A 255 32.77 61.25 -12.37
C TYR A 255 32.69 59.76 -12.70
N THR A 256 31.53 59.15 -12.41
CA THR A 256 31.20 57.77 -12.79
C THR A 256 29.89 57.79 -13.58
N PRO A 257 29.92 57.57 -14.91
CA PRO A 257 31.10 57.24 -15.72
C PRO A 257 32.08 58.42 -15.86
N THR A 258 33.34 58.11 -16.20
CA THR A 258 34.37 59.13 -16.48
C THR A 258 33.87 60.09 -17.55
N ARG A 259 33.91 61.38 -17.24
CA ARG A 259 33.50 62.42 -18.19
C ARG A 259 34.66 62.81 -19.07
N ILE A 260 34.44 62.85 -20.39
CA ILE A 260 35.43 63.38 -21.35
C ILE A 260 34.85 64.67 -21.94
N THR A 261 35.55 65.78 -21.70
CA THR A 261 35.18 67.08 -22.26
C THR A 261 36.14 67.42 -23.39
N TYR A 262 35.62 67.67 -24.58
CA TYR A 262 36.42 68.15 -25.70
C TYR A 262 36.42 69.67 -25.68
N LYS A 263 37.61 70.27 -25.59
CA LYS A 263 37.77 71.72 -25.83
C LYS A 263 38.17 71.89 -27.27
N LEU A 264 37.37 72.66 -28.02
CA LEU A 264 37.63 72.99 -29.41
C LEU A 264 38.13 74.43 -29.49
N GLY A 265 39.04 74.69 -30.40
CA GLY A 265 39.53 76.02 -30.73
C GLY A 265 39.87 76.10 -32.22
N ILE A 266 39.94 77.31 -32.75
CA ILE A 266 40.37 77.52 -34.14
C ILE A 266 41.90 77.51 -34.17
N ASP A 267 42.49 76.78 -35.12
CA ASP A 267 43.94 76.80 -35.34
C ASP A 267 44.34 78.20 -35.83
N THR A 268 45.18 78.88 -35.05
CA THR A 268 45.65 80.22 -35.39
C THR A 268 46.51 80.22 -36.65
N SER A 269 47.10 79.09 -37.04
CA SER A 269 47.83 78.95 -38.32
C SER A 269 46.91 79.01 -39.54
N LYS A 270 45.60 78.80 -39.34
CA LYS A 270 44.57 78.73 -40.38
C LYS A 270 43.67 79.96 -40.41
N VAL A 271 43.92 80.95 -39.55
CA VAL A 271 43.18 82.21 -39.45
C VAL A 271 44.06 83.37 -39.89
N LEU A 272 43.50 84.30 -40.66
CA LEU A 272 44.18 85.56 -40.95
C LEU A 272 44.21 86.44 -39.70
N THR A 273 45.41 86.80 -39.27
CA THR A 273 45.67 87.73 -38.17
C THR A 273 46.10 89.09 -38.74
N PRO A 274 46.09 90.19 -37.95
CA PRO A 274 46.58 91.49 -38.40
C PRO A 274 48.03 91.51 -38.89
N SER A 275 48.81 90.46 -38.58
CA SER A 275 50.20 90.26 -39.01
C SER A 275 50.37 89.16 -40.06
N SER A 276 49.29 88.55 -40.55
CA SER A 276 49.38 87.51 -41.58
C SER A 276 49.83 88.11 -42.91
N ILE A 277 50.84 87.50 -43.54
CA ILE A 277 51.28 87.88 -44.88
C ILE A 277 50.29 87.28 -45.88
N ILE A 278 49.47 88.13 -46.49
CA ILE A 278 48.59 87.74 -47.60
C ILE A 278 49.49 87.67 -48.84
N ASP A 279 50.02 86.49 -49.14
CA ASP A 279 50.78 86.29 -50.38
C ASP A 279 49.80 86.34 -51.57
N GLY A 280 49.73 87.50 -52.22
CA GLY A 280 48.92 87.67 -53.43
C GLY A 280 48.38 89.07 -53.75
N GLY A 281 48.73 90.15 -53.03
CA GLY A 281 48.22 91.48 -53.41
C GLY A 281 49.03 92.64 -52.88
N THR A 282 49.43 93.55 -53.78
CA THR A 282 49.91 94.88 -53.43
C THR A 282 48.72 95.71 -52.95
N TYR A 283 48.54 95.82 -51.63
CA TYR A 283 47.79 96.90 -50.97
C TYR A 283 48.38 97.20 -49.61
#